data_AF-A0A3N1QK88-F1
#
_entry.id   AF-A0A3N1QK88-F1
#
_cell.length_a   1.000
_cell.length_b   1.000
_cell.length_c   1.000
_cell.angle_alpha   90.00
_cell.angle_beta   90.00
_cell.angle_gamma   90.00
#
_symmetry.space_group_name_H-M   'P 1'
#
loop_
_entity.id
_entity.type
_entity.pdbx_description
1 polymer ?
#
loop_
_entity_poly.entity_id
_entity_poly.type
_entity_poly.pdbx_seq_one_letter_code
_entity_poly.pdbx_strand_id
1 'polypeptide(L)'
;MFTVLARLPGEGVRATPVTRGRGGALEVGEGREFLPSEIDDVIVEGEHAATRWVWDDTARWYPRLLERGLRVERCVDLRLLHAILRRSAFAVGAEIHGEAPGVWDAPQAAPHDSGVLFVVEPESLPDPVGEFLRQRAAIEASVERPRLELLAVAESTGALIAAEMRHRGIPWSSERHDDLLTTLLGPRPSIGARPAAMQRDLAEIRVALASPDLNPDSPGELLKALRGAGLDVRTTRQWELRELEHPVIEPLLAYKKKQRLFAANGWAWVDEWIVGGRFRPEYVPAAAATGRWGTSGGGALQLPKAVRGAVVADDGWTLVVADASQLEPRILTALSRDRAMARAGAGDLYEGIVATGAVATRAEAKVAMLGAMYGATSGDGGRLMPRLTRAFPDAIAFVEKAAREGEHGGVVHTLLGRTSPKPGGEALPPEMGTGDVGTAERAWGRFTRNFVVQGTAAEWALCWMGSLRRRLAERFGTDDDAPHLVFFLHDEVVVHAPEQSAAEVAGLVEEAAAEAGRLLFGSAPVLFPVTVATVRSYADAK
;
A
#
# COMPACT_ATOMS: atom_id res chain seq x y z
N MET A 1 -0.85 16.99 24.62
CA MET A 1 -2.28 17.32 24.75
C MET A 1 -3.01 16.73 23.56
N PHE A 2 -4.22 16.19 23.75
CA PHE A 2 -5.07 15.74 22.65
C PHE A 2 -6.25 16.70 22.50
N THR A 3 -6.79 16.79 21.28
CA THR A 3 -8.04 17.50 21.02
C THR A 3 -8.88 16.69 20.07
N VAL A 4 -10.05 16.27 20.54
CA VAL A 4 -11.02 15.50 19.75
C VAL A 4 -11.88 16.46 18.97
N LEU A 5 -11.87 16.35 17.64
CA LEU A 5 -12.73 17.09 16.74
C LEU A 5 -13.94 16.23 16.34
N ALA A 6 -15.13 16.82 16.39
CA ALA A 6 -16.37 16.18 15.98
C ALA A 6 -17.25 17.16 15.20
N ARG A 7 -17.74 16.77 14.02
CA ARG A 7 -18.83 17.48 13.32
C ARG A 7 -20.16 17.11 13.96
N LEU A 8 -20.92 18.13 14.39
CA LEU A 8 -22.19 18.01 15.07
C LEU A 8 -23.37 18.06 14.09
N PRO A 9 -24.57 17.58 14.50
CA PRO A 9 -25.80 17.87 13.78
C PRO A 9 -26.03 19.39 13.69
N GLY A 10 -26.33 19.90 12.49
CA GLY A 10 -26.55 21.34 12.26
C GLY A 10 -25.30 22.13 11.90
N GLU A 11 -24.31 21.49 11.28
CA GLU A 11 -23.10 22.10 10.70
C GLU A 11 -22.10 22.69 11.71
N GLY A 12 -22.28 22.52 13.03
CA GLY A 12 -21.28 22.94 14.02
C GLY A 12 -20.08 21.99 14.13
N VAL A 13 -18.94 22.48 14.62
CA VAL A 13 -17.78 21.66 15.01
C VAL A 13 -17.54 21.80 16.51
N ARG A 14 -17.26 20.69 17.18
CA ARG A 14 -16.84 20.66 18.59
C ARG A 14 -15.38 20.23 18.70
N ALA A 15 -14.59 21.00 19.45
CA ALA A 15 -13.25 20.63 19.89
C ALA A 15 -13.25 20.32 21.39
N THR A 16 -12.93 19.09 21.75
CA THR A 16 -12.89 18.63 23.15
C THR A 16 -11.44 18.32 23.55
N PRO A 17 -10.83 19.12 24.45
CA PRO A 17 -9.48 18.85 24.92
C PRO A 17 -9.46 17.62 25.84
N VAL A 18 -8.45 16.77 25.66
CA VAL A 18 -8.18 15.63 26.54
C VAL A 18 -6.73 15.70 27.01
N THR A 19 -6.54 15.80 28.31
CA THR A 19 -5.22 15.97 28.95
C THR A 19 -4.94 14.85 29.94
N ARG A 20 -3.67 14.63 30.28
CA ARG A 20 -3.33 13.76 31.42
C ARG A 20 -3.31 14.59 32.69
N GLY A 21 -4.14 14.21 33.66
CA GLY A 21 -4.13 14.77 35.00
C GLY A 21 -2.87 14.40 35.79
N ARG A 22 -2.74 14.95 37.00
CA ARG A 22 -1.58 14.68 37.88
C ARG A 22 -1.41 13.19 38.26
N GLY A 23 -2.51 12.43 38.25
CA GLY A 23 -2.52 10.98 38.48
C GLY A 23 -2.22 10.13 37.25
N GLY A 24 -1.94 10.73 36.10
CA GLY A 24 -1.65 10.04 34.83
C GLY A 24 -2.89 9.59 34.05
N ALA A 25 -4.08 9.61 34.67
CA ALA A 25 -5.36 9.35 34.01
C ALA A 25 -5.71 10.45 32.99
N LEU A 26 -6.46 10.07 31.94
CA LEU A 26 -6.99 11.02 30.98
C LEU A 26 -8.20 11.75 31.58
N GLU A 27 -8.19 13.07 31.46
CA GLU A 27 -9.24 13.97 31.90
C GLU A 27 -9.82 14.67 30.66
N VAL A 28 -11.14 14.60 30.50
CA VAL A 28 -11.88 15.26 29.43
C VAL A 28 -12.23 16.66 29.89
N GLY A 29 -11.74 17.67 29.18
CA GLY A 29 -12.10 19.07 29.43
C GLY A 29 -13.42 19.46 28.78
N GLU A 30 -13.86 20.69 29.05
CA GLU A 30 -15.06 21.26 28.44
C GLU A 30 -14.86 21.43 26.93
N GLY A 31 -15.81 20.93 26.14
CA GLY A 31 -15.77 21.06 24.68
C GLY A 31 -16.21 22.44 24.22
N ARG A 32 -15.47 23.03 23.28
CA ARG A 32 -15.83 24.30 22.64
C ARG A 32 -16.51 24.02 21.30
N GLU A 33 -17.67 24.61 21.08
CA GLU A 33 -18.38 24.58 19.80
C GLU A 33 -18.11 25.86 19.01
N PHE A 34 -17.99 25.73 17.69
CA PHE A 34 -17.72 26.83 16.77
C PHE A 34 -18.24 26.50 15.37
N LEU A 35 -18.35 27.52 14.53
CA LEU A 35 -18.76 27.38 13.14
C LEU A 35 -17.61 26.79 12.30
N PRO A 36 -17.89 26.03 11.23
CA PRO A 36 -16.85 25.48 10.35
C PRO A 36 -15.92 26.52 9.73
N SER A 37 -16.37 27.78 9.63
CA SER A 37 -15.53 28.88 9.16
C SER A 37 -14.39 29.21 10.13
N GLU A 38 -14.56 28.94 11.43
CA GLU A 38 -13.60 29.25 12.50
C GLU A 38 -12.56 28.13 12.72
N ILE A 39 -12.63 27.03 11.96
CA ILE A 39 -11.74 25.88 12.16
C ILE A 39 -10.27 26.22 11.90
N ASP A 40 -9.97 27.19 11.04
CA ASP A 40 -8.60 27.53 10.67
C ASP A 40 -7.81 28.04 11.86
N ASP A 41 -8.38 28.99 12.60
CA ASP A 41 -7.77 29.53 13.81
C ASP A 41 -7.55 28.46 14.87
N VAL A 42 -8.52 27.53 15.02
CA VAL A 42 -8.42 26.40 15.95
C VAL A 42 -7.28 25.47 15.57
N ILE A 43 -7.15 25.12 14.29
CA ILE A 43 -6.05 24.27 13.81
C ILE A 43 -4.70 24.97 13.99
N VAL A 44 -4.57 26.23 13.58
CA VAL A 44 -3.33 27.00 13.69
C VAL A 44 -2.88 27.12 15.16
N GLU A 45 -3.78 27.51 16.06
CA GLU A 45 -3.49 27.59 17.50
C GLU A 45 -3.07 26.22 18.06
N GLY A 46 -3.77 25.16 17.66
CA GLY A 46 -3.48 23.81 18.14
C GLY A 46 -2.14 23.27 17.61
N GLU A 47 -1.76 23.56 16.36
CA GLU A 47 -0.44 23.19 15.81
C GLU A 47 0.68 23.94 16.55
N HIS A 48 0.52 25.23 16.87
CA HIS A 48 1.47 25.97 17.72
C HIS A 48 1.61 25.38 19.12
N ALA A 49 0.53 24.85 19.68
CA ALA A 49 0.51 24.16 20.97
C ALA A 49 0.99 22.71 20.90
N ALA A 50 1.43 22.24 19.73
CA ALA A 50 1.83 20.86 19.50
C ALA A 50 0.71 19.87 19.90
N THR A 51 -0.53 20.18 19.51
CA THR A 51 -1.71 19.34 19.72
C THR A 51 -1.60 18.05 18.91
N ARG A 52 -2.07 16.94 19.48
CA ARG A 52 -2.38 15.74 18.72
C ARG A 52 -3.87 15.69 18.48
N TRP A 53 -4.27 15.91 17.23
CA TRP A 53 -5.67 15.90 16.84
C TRP A 53 -6.24 14.49 16.88
N VAL A 54 -7.49 14.36 17.25
CA VAL A 54 -8.20 13.07 17.28
C VAL A 54 -9.50 13.27 16.53
N TRP A 55 -9.78 12.40 15.57
CA TRP A 55 -10.99 12.49 14.77
C TRP A 55 -11.44 11.09 14.32
N ASP A 56 -12.68 11.01 13.85
CA ASP A 56 -13.27 9.74 13.46
C ASP A 56 -12.56 9.10 12.25
N ASP A 57 -12.29 9.88 11.20
CA ASP A 57 -11.64 9.40 9.99
C ASP A 57 -10.84 10.53 9.30
N THR A 58 -9.54 10.33 9.12
CA THR A 58 -8.63 11.29 8.48
C THR A 58 -9.07 11.65 7.08
N ALA A 59 -9.63 10.71 6.31
CA ALA A 59 -10.09 10.96 4.95
C ALA A 59 -11.31 11.89 4.88
N ARG A 60 -12.03 12.08 6.00
CA ARG A 60 -13.18 13.00 6.10
C ARG A 60 -12.82 14.38 6.64
N TRP A 61 -11.64 14.53 7.24
CA TRP A 61 -11.22 15.79 7.86
C TRP A 61 -10.10 16.45 7.10
N TYR A 62 -9.02 15.71 6.87
CA TYR A 62 -7.75 16.30 6.49
C TYR A 62 -7.70 16.85 5.07
N PRO A 63 -8.34 16.24 4.04
CA PRO A 63 -8.36 16.81 2.69
C PRO A 63 -8.87 18.26 2.64
N ARG A 64 -9.93 18.59 3.38
CA ARG A 64 -10.49 19.95 3.44
C ARG A 64 -9.58 20.94 4.16
N LEU A 65 -8.86 20.48 5.19
CA LEU A 65 -7.85 21.30 5.85
C LEU A 65 -6.70 21.61 4.88
N LEU A 66 -6.25 20.62 4.12
CA LEU A 66 -5.22 20.81 3.09
C LEU A 66 -5.67 21.78 1.99
N GLU A 67 -6.93 21.71 1.53
CA GLU A 67 -7.51 22.69 0.59
C GLU A 67 -7.49 24.13 1.10
N ARG A 68 -7.49 24.32 2.43
CA ARG A 68 -7.38 25.62 3.11
C ARG A 68 -5.93 25.98 3.49
N GLY A 69 -4.95 25.19 3.06
CA GLY A 69 -3.53 25.41 3.38
C GLY A 69 -3.12 24.99 4.79
N LEU A 70 -3.96 24.23 5.49
CA LEU A 70 -3.72 23.79 6.86
C LEU A 70 -3.17 22.38 6.90
N ARG A 71 -1.91 22.26 7.33
CA ARG A 71 -1.25 20.97 7.52
C ARG A 71 -1.28 20.57 8.99
N VAL A 72 -1.62 19.32 9.27
CA VAL A 72 -1.68 18.75 10.63
C VAL A 72 -0.47 17.88 10.86
N GLU A 73 0.35 18.19 11.87
CA GLU A 73 1.56 17.42 12.15
C GLU A 73 1.25 16.01 12.65
N ARG A 74 0.31 15.89 13.61
CA ARG A 74 0.07 14.66 14.38
C ARG A 74 -1.43 14.45 14.63
N CYS A 75 -1.93 13.27 14.28
CA CYS A 75 -3.29 12.87 14.59
C CYS A 75 -3.38 11.50 15.29
N VAL A 76 -4.61 11.13 15.64
CA VAL A 76 -5.11 9.79 15.95
C VAL A 76 -6.34 9.56 15.09
N ASP A 77 -6.29 8.57 14.22
CA ASP A 77 -7.41 8.13 13.40
C ASP A 77 -8.20 7.04 14.14
N LEU A 78 -9.37 7.40 14.67
CA LEU A 78 -10.13 6.48 15.51
C LEU A 78 -10.61 5.25 14.75
N ARG A 79 -11.05 5.38 13.49
CA ARG A 79 -11.54 4.25 12.71
C ARG A 79 -10.43 3.23 12.43
N LEU A 80 -9.24 3.68 12.06
CA LEU A 80 -8.09 2.79 11.83
C LEU A 80 -7.67 2.06 13.11
N LEU A 81 -7.60 2.77 14.24
CA LEU A 81 -7.23 2.17 15.51
C LEU A 81 -8.30 1.20 16.03
N HIS A 82 -9.58 1.52 15.88
CA HIS A 82 -10.69 0.65 16.24
C HIS A 82 -10.55 -0.72 15.56
N ALA A 83 -10.37 -0.71 14.24
CA ALA A 83 -10.22 -1.92 13.44
C ALA A 83 -8.99 -2.77 13.81
N ILE A 84 -7.94 -2.16 14.37
CA ILE A 84 -6.74 -2.85 14.87
C ILE A 84 -7.00 -3.43 16.26
N LEU A 85 -7.41 -2.59 17.22
CA LEU A 85 -7.54 -2.96 18.62
C LEU A 85 -8.64 -4.01 18.85
N ARG A 86 -9.73 -3.95 18.07
CA ARG A 86 -10.79 -4.96 18.10
C ARG A 86 -10.29 -6.37 17.82
N ARG A 87 -9.23 -6.52 17.02
CA ARG A 87 -8.67 -7.82 16.62
C ARG A 87 -7.32 -8.15 17.23
N SER A 88 -6.58 -7.15 17.70
CA SER A 88 -5.21 -7.32 18.16
C SER A 88 -5.12 -8.27 19.35
N ALA A 89 -4.28 -9.30 19.23
CA ALA A 89 -3.91 -10.17 20.33
C ALA A 89 -3.23 -9.41 21.49
N PHE A 90 -2.71 -8.19 21.23
CA PHE A 90 -2.11 -7.34 22.26
C PHE A 90 -3.15 -6.51 23.03
N ALA A 91 -4.41 -6.51 22.61
CA ALA A 91 -5.52 -5.84 23.28
C ALA A 91 -6.43 -6.82 24.05
N VAL A 92 -6.06 -8.10 24.17
CA VAL A 92 -6.85 -9.12 24.89
C VAL A 92 -7.12 -8.64 26.32
N GLY A 93 -8.40 -8.67 26.71
CA GLY A 93 -8.87 -8.21 28.03
C GLY A 93 -9.32 -6.74 28.07
N ALA A 94 -9.06 -5.96 27.02
CA ALA A 94 -9.68 -4.65 26.86
C ALA A 94 -11.13 -4.79 26.37
N GLU A 95 -11.98 -3.82 26.74
CA GLU A 95 -13.40 -3.77 26.34
C GLU A 95 -13.59 -3.90 24.82
N ILE A 96 -12.80 -3.16 24.04
CA ILE A 96 -12.86 -3.11 22.58
C ILE A 96 -12.49 -4.44 21.89
N HIS A 97 -11.77 -5.34 22.58
CA HIS A 97 -11.23 -6.54 21.94
C HIS A 97 -12.31 -7.61 21.76
N GLY A 98 -12.51 -8.06 20.53
CA GLY A 98 -13.49 -9.10 20.18
C GLY A 98 -14.94 -8.60 20.08
N GLU A 99 -15.17 -7.28 20.16
CA GLU A 99 -16.50 -6.70 19.91
C GLU A 99 -17.02 -7.08 18.52
N ALA A 100 -18.35 -7.18 18.38
CA ALA A 100 -18.98 -7.39 17.08
C ALA A 100 -18.75 -6.17 16.17
N PRO A 101 -18.67 -6.33 14.84
CA PRO A 101 -18.48 -5.21 13.94
C PRO A 101 -19.56 -4.13 14.13
N GLY A 102 -19.15 -2.87 14.25
CA GLY A 102 -20.03 -1.74 14.52
C GLY A 102 -19.93 -0.62 13.49
N VAL A 103 -20.46 0.56 13.85
CA VAL A 103 -20.39 1.78 13.00
C VAL A 103 -18.95 2.21 12.70
N TRP A 104 -18.01 1.86 13.59
CA TRP A 104 -16.58 2.12 13.46
C TRP A 104 -15.86 1.12 12.54
N ASP A 105 -16.50 0.03 12.11
CA ASP A 105 -15.95 -0.92 11.11
C ASP A 105 -16.47 -0.65 9.69
N ALA A 106 -17.34 0.34 9.50
CA ALA A 106 -17.95 0.62 8.21
C ALA A 106 -16.88 1.01 7.14
N PRO A 107 -17.06 0.58 5.88
CA PRO A 107 -16.14 0.92 4.80
C PRO A 107 -16.00 2.43 4.62
N GLN A 108 -14.80 2.86 4.23
CA GLN A 108 -14.52 4.22 3.84
C GLN A 108 -15.27 4.52 2.54
N ALA A 109 -16.44 5.16 2.60
CA ALA A 109 -16.97 5.84 1.44
C ALA A 109 -16.08 7.07 1.21
N ALA A 110 -15.27 7.04 0.17
CA ALA A 110 -14.69 8.25 -0.39
C ALA A 110 -15.83 9.25 -0.61
N PRO A 111 -15.71 10.52 -0.20
CA PRO A 111 -16.62 11.53 -0.69
C PRO A 111 -16.46 11.58 -2.21
N HIS A 112 -17.42 11.00 -2.93
CA HIS A 112 -17.54 11.20 -4.35
C HIS A 112 -18.02 12.63 -4.55
N ASP A 113 -17.16 13.46 -5.13
CA ASP A 113 -17.56 14.76 -5.66
C ASP A 113 -18.52 14.50 -6.82
N SER A 114 -19.79 14.34 -6.50
CA SER A 114 -20.84 13.93 -7.42
C SER A 114 -21.36 15.12 -8.24
N GLY A 115 -20.61 16.22 -8.32
CA GLY A 115 -21.03 17.44 -9.01
C GLY A 115 -22.32 18.04 -8.44
N VAL A 116 -22.67 17.69 -7.20
CA VAL A 116 -23.89 18.19 -6.54
C VAL A 116 -23.61 19.58 -5.99
N LEU A 117 -24.50 20.53 -6.29
CA LEU A 117 -24.38 21.95 -5.92
C LEU A 117 -24.28 22.21 -4.39
N PHE A 118 -24.53 21.20 -3.56
CA PHE A 118 -24.44 21.25 -2.10
C PHE A 118 -23.79 19.97 -1.57
N VAL A 119 -22.57 20.07 -1.04
CA VAL A 119 -21.92 18.97 -0.32
C VAL A 119 -22.31 19.10 1.16
N VAL A 120 -23.33 18.36 1.60
CA VAL A 120 -23.63 18.25 3.04
C VAL A 120 -22.51 17.44 3.68
N GLU A 121 -21.81 18.06 4.63
CA GLU A 121 -20.75 17.36 5.34
C GLU A 121 -21.34 16.27 6.24
N PRO A 122 -20.88 15.01 6.12
CA PRO A 122 -21.37 13.97 7.01
C PRO A 122 -20.92 14.26 8.45
N GLU A 123 -21.85 14.08 9.38
CA GLU A 123 -21.58 14.09 10.81
C GLU A 123 -20.44 13.13 11.15
N SER A 124 -19.71 13.44 12.22
CA SER A 124 -18.70 12.51 12.73
C SER A 124 -19.37 11.24 13.27
N LEU A 125 -18.64 10.13 13.26
CA LEU A 125 -19.11 8.90 13.88
C LEU A 125 -19.48 9.13 15.37
N PRO A 126 -20.46 8.38 15.91
CA PRO A 126 -21.01 8.63 17.24
C PRO A 126 -19.96 8.50 18.36
N ASP A 127 -19.98 9.46 19.30
CA ASP A 127 -19.13 9.48 20.51
C ASP A 127 -17.61 9.28 20.25
N PRO A 128 -16.95 10.18 19.49
CA PRO A 128 -15.52 10.07 19.23
C PRO A 128 -14.66 10.24 20.48
N VAL A 129 -15.15 10.95 21.51
CA VAL A 129 -14.44 11.09 22.80
C VAL A 129 -14.44 9.76 23.54
N GLY A 130 -15.59 9.09 23.67
CA GLY A 130 -15.67 7.78 24.33
C GLY A 130 -14.89 6.70 23.57
N GLU A 131 -14.95 6.68 22.24
CA GLU A 131 -14.13 5.78 21.43
C GLU A 131 -12.63 6.03 21.67
N PHE A 132 -12.17 7.29 21.64
CA PHE A 132 -10.79 7.62 21.96
C PHE A 132 -10.36 7.10 23.33
N LEU A 133 -11.18 7.31 24.37
CA LEU A 133 -10.87 6.85 25.73
C LEU A 133 -10.80 5.31 25.82
N ARG A 134 -11.71 4.57 25.17
CA ARG A 134 -11.65 3.09 25.10
C ARG A 134 -10.37 2.61 24.43
N GLN A 135 -9.99 3.21 23.30
CA GLN A 135 -8.76 2.86 22.59
C GLN A 135 -7.52 3.15 23.44
N ARG A 136 -7.48 4.30 24.12
CA ARG A 136 -6.38 4.66 25.02
C ARG A 136 -6.28 3.70 26.20
N ALA A 137 -7.40 3.33 26.81
CA ALA A 137 -7.43 2.33 27.88
C ALA A 137 -6.90 0.97 27.40
N ALA A 138 -7.30 0.51 26.22
CA ALA A 138 -6.81 -0.74 25.63
C ALA A 138 -5.29 -0.74 25.40
N ILE A 139 -4.75 0.35 24.84
CA ILE A 139 -3.30 0.50 24.60
C ILE A 139 -2.54 0.58 25.93
N GLU A 140 -3.05 1.32 26.91
CA GLU A 140 -2.38 1.55 28.20
C GLU A 140 -2.38 0.32 29.11
N ALA A 141 -3.42 -0.52 29.01
CA ALA A 141 -3.51 -1.79 29.75
C ALA A 141 -2.67 -2.92 29.12
N SER A 142 -2.24 -2.77 27.86
CA SER A 142 -1.48 -3.80 27.16
C SER A 142 -0.07 -3.98 27.73
N VAL A 143 0.35 -5.24 27.91
CA VAL A 143 1.75 -5.57 28.24
C VAL A 143 2.70 -5.24 27.09
N GLU A 144 2.18 -5.17 25.86
CA GLU A 144 2.91 -4.77 24.65
C GLU A 144 2.64 -3.29 24.29
N ARG A 145 2.29 -2.46 25.28
CA ARG A 145 1.96 -1.04 25.11
C ARG A 145 2.88 -0.28 24.13
N PRO A 146 4.23 -0.33 24.24
CA PRO A 146 5.10 0.42 23.32
C PRO A 146 4.89 0.08 21.84
N ARG A 147 4.53 -1.19 21.55
CA ARG A 147 4.27 -1.66 20.19
C ARG A 147 2.94 -1.14 19.66
N LEU A 148 1.88 -1.24 20.46
CA LEU A 148 0.57 -0.70 20.09
C LEU A 148 0.59 0.82 19.95
N GLU A 149 1.33 1.54 20.80
CA GLU A 149 1.53 2.98 20.66
C GLU A 149 2.21 3.33 19.33
N LEU A 150 3.27 2.59 18.96
CA LEU A 150 3.96 2.81 17.69
C LEU A 150 3.04 2.49 16.50
N LEU A 151 2.30 1.38 16.54
CA LEU A 151 1.34 1.03 15.50
C LEU A 151 0.26 2.10 15.33
N ALA A 152 -0.32 2.56 16.44
CA ALA A 152 -1.33 3.61 16.43
C ALA A 152 -0.83 4.91 15.78
N VAL A 153 0.40 5.34 16.15
CA VAL A 153 1.02 6.53 15.57
C VAL A 153 1.35 6.32 14.10
N ALA A 154 1.90 5.16 13.72
CA ALA A 154 2.30 4.84 12.36
C ALA A 154 1.10 4.82 11.40
N GLU A 155 -0.01 4.19 11.80
CA GLU A 155 -1.24 4.11 10.99
C GLU A 155 -1.91 5.47 10.82
N SER A 156 -2.02 6.24 11.91
CA SER A 156 -2.58 7.59 11.85
C SER A 156 -1.72 8.52 10.99
N THR A 157 -0.39 8.42 11.11
CA THR A 157 0.54 9.18 10.26
C THR A 157 0.45 8.74 8.79
N GLY A 158 0.27 7.45 8.54
CA GLY A 158 0.02 6.91 7.21
C GLY A 158 -1.23 7.52 6.57
N ALA A 159 -2.31 7.68 7.34
CA ALA A 159 -3.53 8.33 6.85
C ALA A 159 -3.32 9.81 6.49
N LEU A 160 -2.52 10.55 7.26
CA LEU A 160 -2.12 11.91 6.91
C LEU A 160 -1.32 11.94 5.58
N ILE A 161 -0.36 11.04 5.43
CA ILE A 161 0.49 10.92 4.23
C ILE A 161 -0.34 10.59 2.99
N ALA A 162 -1.31 9.68 3.12
CA ALA A 162 -2.23 9.33 2.05
C ALA A 162 -3.01 10.56 1.53
N ALA A 163 -3.54 11.39 2.45
CA ALA A 163 -4.24 12.60 2.09
C ALA A 163 -3.31 13.67 1.48
N GLU A 164 -2.10 13.83 2.02
CA GLU A 164 -1.08 14.75 1.48
C GLU A 164 -0.66 14.37 0.06
N MET A 165 -0.38 13.09 -0.20
CA MET A 165 -0.04 12.61 -1.55
C MET A 165 -1.18 12.83 -2.54
N ARG A 166 -2.43 12.59 -2.13
CA ARG A 166 -3.60 12.87 -2.98
C ARG A 166 -3.72 14.37 -3.27
N HIS A 167 -3.53 15.22 -2.26
CA HIS A 167 -3.61 16.67 -2.41
C HIS A 167 -2.55 17.20 -3.39
N ARG A 168 -1.28 16.82 -3.17
CA ARG A 168 -0.14 17.18 -4.04
C ARG A 168 -0.29 16.62 -5.46
N GLY A 169 -0.64 15.35 -5.56
CA GLY A 169 -0.76 14.62 -6.81
C GLY A 169 0.60 14.28 -7.45
N ILE A 170 0.60 13.22 -8.25
CA ILE A 170 1.76 12.79 -9.03
C ILE A 170 1.85 13.68 -10.26
N PRO A 171 3.01 14.30 -10.56
CA PRO A 171 3.16 15.13 -11.76
C PRO A 171 3.04 14.27 -13.03
N TRP A 172 2.17 14.70 -13.95
CA TRP A 172 1.76 13.91 -15.11
C TRP A 172 1.65 14.75 -16.38
N SER A 173 2.31 14.31 -17.45
CA SER A 173 2.25 14.91 -18.78
C SER A 173 1.23 14.18 -19.66
N SER A 174 0.09 14.80 -19.92
CA SER A 174 -0.93 14.26 -20.84
C SER A 174 -0.42 14.18 -22.28
N GLU A 175 0.43 15.11 -22.70
CA GLU A 175 1.06 15.12 -24.03
C GLU A 175 1.96 13.89 -24.21
N ARG A 176 2.89 13.64 -23.27
CA ARG A 176 3.73 12.43 -23.33
C ARG A 176 2.92 11.15 -23.24
N HIS A 177 1.83 11.16 -22.48
CA HIS A 177 0.94 10.01 -22.43
C HIS A 177 0.29 9.77 -23.80
N ASP A 178 -0.23 10.82 -24.45
CA ASP A 178 -0.78 10.74 -25.80
C ASP A 178 0.23 10.19 -26.80
N ASP A 179 1.48 10.69 -26.79
CA ASP A 179 2.56 10.22 -27.66
C ASP A 179 2.87 8.73 -27.45
N LEU A 180 2.93 8.28 -26.19
CA LEU A 180 3.15 6.89 -25.83
C LEU A 180 2.01 5.99 -26.34
N LEU A 181 0.76 6.41 -26.15
CA LEU A 181 -0.40 5.67 -26.64
C LEU A 181 -0.44 5.67 -28.17
N THR A 182 -0.19 6.81 -28.81
CA THR A 182 -0.17 6.95 -30.27
C THR A 182 0.91 6.06 -30.90
N THR A 183 2.08 5.97 -30.27
CA THR A 183 3.16 5.08 -30.71
C THR A 183 2.77 3.59 -30.60
N LEU A 184 2.12 3.20 -29.50
CA LEU A 184 1.82 1.79 -29.21
C LEU A 184 0.52 1.29 -29.86
N LEU A 185 -0.47 2.16 -30.03
CA LEU A 185 -1.84 1.84 -30.42
C LEU A 185 -2.24 2.45 -31.78
N GLY A 186 -1.47 3.41 -32.29
CA GLY A 186 -1.85 4.27 -33.41
C GLY A 186 -2.63 5.51 -32.95
N PRO A 187 -3.04 6.40 -33.88
CA PRO A 187 -3.76 7.62 -33.54
C PRO A 187 -4.97 7.38 -32.65
N ARG A 188 -5.28 8.35 -31.78
CA ARG A 188 -6.45 8.31 -30.89
C ARG A 188 -7.72 7.94 -31.70
N PRO A 189 -8.38 6.82 -31.38
CA PRO A 189 -9.54 6.38 -32.14
C PRO A 189 -10.75 7.29 -31.87
N SER A 190 -11.73 7.27 -32.78
CA SER A 190 -13.04 7.84 -32.50
C SER A 190 -13.73 7.12 -31.34
N ILE A 191 -14.67 7.78 -30.67
CA ILE A 191 -15.42 7.19 -29.55
C ILE A 191 -16.04 5.84 -29.97
N GLY A 192 -15.83 4.81 -29.15
CA GLY A 192 -16.31 3.45 -29.39
C GLY A 192 -15.52 2.64 -30.42
N ALA A 193 -14.56 3.24 -31.14
CA ALA A 193 -13.72 2.52 -32.08
C ALA A 193 -12.49 1.91 -31.42
N ARG A 194 -12.02 0.80 -31.99
CA ARG A 194 -10.79 0.12 -31.57
C ARG A 194 -9.56 0.79 -32.22
N PRO A 195 -8.43 0.96 -31.49
CA PRO A 195 -7.20 1.51 -32.07
C PRO A 195 -6.68 0.70 -33.26
N ALA A 196 -6.04 1.39 -34.21
CA ALA A 196 -5.57 0.80 -35.48
C ALA A 196 -4.58 -0.36 -35.27
N ALA A 197 -3.68 -0.27 -34.30
CA ALA A 197 -2.73 -1.35 -34.02
C ALA A 197 -3.44 -2.61 -33.50
N MET A 198 -4.48 -2.46 -32.68
CA MET A 198 -5.29 -3.60 -32.21
C MET A 198 -6.16 -4.18 -33.34
N GLN A 199 -6.61 -3.37 -34.28
CA GLN A 199 -7.33 -3.85 -35.47
C GLN A 199 -6.43 -4.73 -36.36
N ARG A 200 -5.14 -4.37 -36.50
CA ARG A 200 -4.15 -5.20 -37.20
C ARG A 200 -3.96 -6.55 -36.53
N ASP A 201 -3.69 -6.57 -35.22
CA ASP A 201 -3.55 -7.83 -34.48
C ASP A 201 -4.83 -8.68 -34.58
N LEU A 202 -6.01 -8.06 -34.50
CA LEU A 202 -7.30 -8.74 -34.65
C LEU A 202 -7.46 -9.38 -36.03
N ALA A 203 -7.05 -8.71 -37.11
CA ALA A 203 -7.10 -9.28 -38.45
C ALA A 203 -6.23 -10.54 -38.55
N GLU A 204 -5.01 -10.51 -37.99
CA GLU A 204 -4.11 -11.66 -37.94
C GLU A 204 -4.70 -12.82 -37.12
N ILE A 205 -5.30 -12.52 -35.96
CA ILE A 205 -5.96 -13.53 -35.11
C ILE A 205 -7.11 -14.22 -35.88
N ARG A 206 -7.94 -13.43 -36.56
CA ARG A 206 -9.10 -13.94 -37.31
C ARG A 206 -8.67 -14.84 -38.47
N VAL A 207 -7.59 -14.48 -39.17
CA VAL A 207 -7.01 -15.32 -40.21
C VAL A 207 -6.43 -16.60 -39.62
N ALA A 208 -5.63 -16.51 -38.55
CA ALA A 208 -4.97 -17.65 -37.94
C ALA A 208 -5.95 -18.66 -37.33
N LEU A 209 -7.12 -18.21 -36.86
CA LEU A 209 -8.17 -19.09 -36.31
C LEU A 209 -9.26 -19.44 -37.33
N ALA A 210 -9.15 -18.99 -38.58
CA ALA A 210 -10.21 -19.10 -39.59
C ALA A 210 -11.59 -18.65 -39.07
N SER A 211 -11.62 -17.55 -38.31
CA SER A 211 -12.81 -17.06 -37.60
C SER A 211 -13.02 -15.56 -37.89
N PRO A 212 -13.69 -15.19 -38.99
CA PRO A 212 -13.78 -13.80 -39.47
C PRO A 212 -14.56 -12.87 -38.52
N ASP A 213 -15.52 -13.40 -37.78
CA ASP A 213 -16.40 -12.63 -36.90
C ASP A 213 -15.95 -12.62 -35.42
N LEU A 214 -14.82 -13.27 -35.11
CA LEU A 214 -14.35 -13.41 -33.73
C LEU A 214 -14.21 -12.05 -33.04
N ASN A 215 -14.80 -11.92 -31.85
CA ASN A 215 -14.49 -10.87 -30.91
C ASN A 215 -13.53 -11.39 -29.81
N PRO A 216 -12.23 -11.06 -29.85
CA PRO A 216 -11.25 -11.55 -28.87
C PRO A 216 -11.45 -10.97 -27.47
N ASP A 217 -12.28 -9.93 -27.32
CA ASP A 217 -12.60 -9.33 -26.02
C ASP A 217 -13.61 -10.18 -25.23
N SER A 218 -14.30 -11.12 -25.89
CA SER A 218 -15.20 -12.09 -25.27
C SER A 218 -14.43 -13.35 -24.87
N PRO A 219 -14.19 -13.63 -23.57
CA PRO A 219 -13.38 -14.76 -23.15
C PRO A 219 -13.95 -16.11 -23.59
N GLY A 220 -15.27 -16.24 -23.61
CA GLY A 220 -15.97 -17.46 -24.04
C GLY A 220 -15.84 -17.72 -25.53
N GLU A 221 -16.01 -16.69 -26.36
CA GLU A 221 -15.81 -16.81 -27.82
C GLU A 221 -14.37 -17.12 -28.17
N LEU A 222 -13.42 -16.44 -27.52
CA LEU A 222 -11.99 -16.68 -27.74
C LEU A 222 -11.59 -18.11 -27.35
N LEU A 223 -12.05 -18.62 -26.20
CA LEU A 223 -11.81 -20.02 -25.81
C LEU A 223 -12.38 -21.01 -26.81
N LYS A 224 -13.60 -20.76 -27.30
CA LYS A 224 -14.25 -21.60 -28.30
C LYS A 224 -13.46 -21.61 -29.61
N ALA A 225 -13.00 -20.44 -30.07
CA ALA A 225 -12.23 -20.32 -31.30
C ALA A 225 -10.85 -20.99 -31.20
N LEU A 226 -10.15 -20.83 -30.07
CA LEU A 226 -8.86 -21.51 -29.82
C LEU A 226 -9.03 -23.04 -29.83
N ARG A 227 -10.04 -23.57 -29.13
CA ARG A 227 -10.35 -25.02 -29.15
C ARG A 227 -10.77 -25.50 -30.53
N GLY A 228 -11.54 -24.70 -31.26
CA GLY A 228 -11.94 -24.99 -32.64
C GLY A 228 -10.75 -25.09 -33.60
N ALA A 229 -9.67 -24.35 -33.34
CA ALA A 229 -8.40 -24.44 -34.06
C ALA A 229 -7.49 -25.60 -33.57
N GLY A 230 -7.99 -26.48 -32.69
CA GLY A 230 -7.25 -27.64 -32.19
C GLY A 230 -6.30 -27.35 -31.02
N LEU A 231 -6.37 -26.16 -30.41
CA LEU A 231 -5.57 -25.83 -29.23
C LEU A 231 -6.25 -26.32 -27.95
N ASP A 232 -5.55 -27.16 -27.18
CA ASP A 232 -6.01 -27.60 -25.87
C ASP A 232 -5.77 -26.50 -24.81
N VAL A 233 -6.74 -25.58 -24.70
CA VAL A 233 -6.73 -24.51 -23.70
C VAL A 233 -7.89 -24.61 -22.72
N ARG A 234 -7.56 -24.46 -21.44
CA ARG A 234 -8.47 -24.30 -20.31
C ARG A 234 -8.75 -22.83 -20.05
N THR A 235 -7.73 -21.97 -20.19
CA THR A 235 -7.85 -20.53 -19.99
C THR A 235 -7.17 -19.74 -21.09
N THR A 236 -7.43 -18.43 -21.14
CA THR A 236 -6.72 -17.51 -22.04
C THR A 236 -5.61 -16.75 -21.29
N ARG A 237 -5.10 -17.30 -20.18
CA ARG A 237 -4.02 -16.69 -19.41
C ARG A 237 -2.71 -16.75 -20.20
N GLN A 238 -1.89 -15.72 -20.02
CA GLN A 238 -0.68 -15.53 -20.81
C GLN A 238 0.33 -16.70 -20.71
N TRP A 239 0.49 -17.30 -19.53
CA TRP A 239 1.44 -18.40 -19.33
C TRP A 239 1.01 -19.65 -20.12
N GLU A 240 -0.26 -20.01 -20.05
CA GLU A 240 -0.82 -21.15 -20.78
C GLU A 240 -0.73 -20.93 -22.29
N LEU A 241 -1.09 -19.73 -22.76
CA LEU A 241 -0.98 -19.39 -24.18
C LEU A 241 0.48 -19.45 -24.69
N ARG A 242 1.47 -19.12 -23.86
CA ARG A 242 2.90 -19.14 -24.24
C ARG A 242 3.48 -20.55 -24.39
N GLU A 243 2.84 -21.56 -23.82
CA GLU A 243 3.28 -22.95 -23.93
C GLU A 243 2.85 -23.61 -25.25
N LEU A 244 2.03 -22.91 -26.04
CA LEU A 244 1.46 -23.42 -27.29
C LEU A 244 2.25 -22.94 -28.51
N GLU A 245 2.45 -23.85 -29.46
CA GLU A 245 3.02 -23.54 -30.77
C GLU A 245 1.89 -23.36 -31.79
N HIS A 246 1.49 -22.10 -32.03
CA HIS A 246 0.49 -21.79 -33.06
C HIS A 246 0.63 -20.33 -33.56
N PRO A 247 0.41 -20.05 -34.87
CA PRO A 247 0.55 -18.69 -35.43
C PRO A 247 -0.32 -17.62 -34.75
N VAL A 248 -1.42 -18.01 -34.11
CA VAL A 248 -2.32 -17.09 -33.39
C VAL A 248 -1.71 -16.54 -32.09
N ILE A 249 -0.75 -17.23 -31.47
CA ILE A 249 -0.35 -16.96 -30.09
C ILE A 249 0.31 -15.58 -29.97
N GLU A 250 1.25 -15.26 -30.85
CA GLU A 250 1.96 -13.98 -30.82
C GLU A 250 1.00 -12.78 -31.08
N PRO A 251 0.17 -12.77 -32.15
CA PRO A 251 -0.83 -11.73 -32.36
C PRO A 251 -1.83 -11.62 -31.20
N LEU A 252 -2.26 -12.74 -30.61
CA LEU A 252 -3.20 -12.73 -29.49
C LEU A 252 -2.57 -12.12 -28.23
N LEU A 253 -1.33 -12.46 -27.91
CA LEU A 253 -0.62 -11.88 -26.77
C LEU A 253 -0.37 -10.38 -26.98
N ALA A 254 -0.02 -9.96 -28.20
CA ALA A 254 0.12 -8.57 -28.57
C ALA A 254 -1.21 -7.81 -28.41
N TYR A 255 -2.31 -8.37 -28.93
CA TYR A 255 -3.65 -7.81 -28.82
C TYR A 255 -4.05 -7.63 -27.36
N LYS A 256 -3.92 -8.68 -26.53
CA LYS A 256 -4.30 -8.62 -25.11
C LYS A 256 -3.47 -7.61 -24.31
N LYS A 257 -2.18 -7.44 -24.65
CA LYS A 257 -1.34 -6.41 -24.05
C LYS A 257 -1.83 -5.00 -24.41
N LYS A 258 -2.13 -4.75 -25.68
CA LYS A 258 -2.65 -3.47 -26.17
C LYS A 258 -4.05 -3.16 -25.63
N GLN A 259 -4.94 -4.16 -25.60
CA GLN A 259 -6.28 -4.07 -25.02
C GLN A 259 -6.23 -3.67 -23.54
N ARG A 260 -5.36 -4.31 -22.75
CA ARG A 260 -5.19 -3.95 -21.34
C ARG A 260 -4.71 -2.50 -21.16
N LEU A 261 -3.74 -2.08 -21.96
CA LEU A 261 -3.26 -0.68 -21.94
C LEU A 261 -4.39 0.29 -22.31
N PHE A 262 -5.09 0.04 -23.41
CA PHE A 262 -6.20 0.89 -23.89
C PHE A 262 -7.35 0.99 -22.88
N ALA A 263 -7.72 -0.13 -22.25
CA ALA A 263 -8.81 -0.17 -21.29
C ALA A 263 -8.43 0.43 -19.92
N ALA A 264 -7.21 0.20 -19.43
CA ALA A 264 -6.81 0.58 -18.07
C ALA A 264 -6.18 1.98 -17.99
N ASN A 265 -5.41 2.38 -19.01
CA ASN A 265 -4.64 3.63 -19.03
C ASN A 265 -4.65 4.27 -20.44
N GLY A 266 -5.73 4.07 -21.20
CA GLY A 266 -5.89 4.73 -22.50
C GLY A 266 -6.33 6.18 -22.35
N TRP A 267 -6.69 6.81 -23.46
CA TRP A 267 -7.10 8.21 -23.48
C TRP A 267 -8.29 8.55 -22.57
N ALA A 268 -9.29 7.68 -22.47
CA ALA A 268 -10.43 7.90 -21.58
C ALA A 268 -10.01 7.97 -20.10
N TRP A 269 -9.00 7.19 -19.70
CA TRP A 269 -8.44 7.26 -18.36
C TRP A 269 -7.71 8.59 -18.14
N VAL A 270 -6.98 9.09 -19.14
CA VAL A 270 -6.31 10.40 -19.03
C VAL A 270 -7.32 11.51 -18.83
N ASP A 271 -8.39 11.52 -19.62
CA ASP A 271 -9.43 12.54 -19.55
C ASP A 271 -10.14 12.52 -18.19
N GLU A 272 -10.29 11.35 -17.56
CA GLU A 272 -10.96 11.19 -16.26
C GLU A 272 -10.04 11.52 -15.07
N TRP A 273 -8.79 11.05 -15.10
CA TRP A 273 -7.94 11.00 -13.90
C TRP A 273 -6.85 12.08 -13.86
N ILE A 274 -6.57 12.76 -14.98
CA ILE A 274 -5.51 13.77 -15.05
C ILE A 274 -6.13 15.17 -15.06
N VAL A 275 -6.04 15.86 -13.92
CA VAL A 275 -6.58 17.21 -13.74
C VAL A 275 -5.46 18.16 -13.34
N GLY A 276 -5.23 19.19 -14.16
CA GLY A 276 -4.19 20.21 -13.91
C GLY A 276 -2.77 19.63 -13.92
N GLY A 277 -2.47 18.70 -14.84
CA GLY A 277 -1.13 18.09 -14.96
C GLY A 277 -0.76 17.17 -13.78
N ARG A 278 -1.77 16.63 -13.09
CA ARG A 278 -1.60 15.80 -11.90
C ARG A 278 -2.53 14.60 -11.93
N PHE A 279 -1.98 13.45 -11.56
CA PHE A 279 -2.76 12.27 -11.19
C PHE A 279 -2.92 12.23 -9.67
N ARG A 280 -4.16 12.23 -9.17
CA ARG A 280 -4.46 12.27 -7.72
C ARG A 280 -5.12 10.97 -7.27
N PRO A 281 -4.35 9.89 -7.07
CA PRO A 281 -4.91 8.63 -6.65
C PRO A 281 -5.48 8.71 -5.25
N GLU A 282 -6.59 8.02 -5.01
CA GLU A 282 -7.13 7.87 -3.67
C GLU A 282 -6.52 6.63 -3.01
N TYR A 283 -5.67 6.86 -2.03
CA TYR A 283 -5.09 5.82 -1.19
C TYR A 283 -6.07 5.42 -0.08
N VAL A 284 -6.15 4.11 0.17
CA VAL A 284 -6.92 3.52 1.27
C VAL A 284 -5.92 2.86 2.22
N PRO A 285 -5.46 3.59 3.26
CA PRO A 285 -4.62 3.02 4.31
C PRO A 285 -5.26 1.76 4.91
N ALA A 286 -4.43 0.78 5.25
CA ALA A 286 -4.86 -0.49 5.85
C ALA A 286 -6.00 -1.23 5.12
N ALA A 287 -6.11 -1.09 3.79
CA ALA A 287 -7.12 -1.78 2.98
C ALA A 287 -7.00 -3.31 3.02
N ALA A 288 -5.77 -3.82 3.13
CA ALA A 288 -5.50 -5.24 3.26
C ALA A 288 -5.45 -5.66 4.74
N ALA A 289 -5.72 -6.94 5.01
CA ALA A 289 -5.64 -7.52 6.36
C ALA A 289 -4.24 -7.35 6.96
N THR A 290 -3.20 -7.36 6.12
CA THR A 290 -1.80 -7.13 6.49
C THR A 290 -1.48 -5.67 6.85
N GLY A 291 -2.39 -4.72 6.65
CA GLY A 291 -2.13 -3.28 6.78
C GLY A 291 -1.58 -2.63 5.52
N ARG A 292 -1.38 -3.40 4.43
CA ARG A 292 -1.00 -2.82 3.13
C ARG A 292 -2.07 -1.86 2.63
N TRP A 293 -1.60 -0.80 1.98
CA TRP A 293 -2.48 0.21 1.40
C TRP A 293 -3.12 -0.31 0.12
N GLY A 294 -4.38 0.05 -0.06
CA GLY A 294 -5.15 -0.10 -1.29
C GLY A 294 -5.28 1.23 -2.02
N THR A 295 -5.94 1.21 -3.17
CA THR A 295 -6.39 2.43 -3.85
C THR A 295 -7.81 2.25 -4.37
N SER A 296 -8.61 3.31 -4.31
CA SER A 296 -9.92 3.40 -4.95
C SER A 296 -9.81 4.19 -6.26
N GLY A 297 -10.24 3.57 -7.36
CA GLY A 297 -10.25 4.21 -8.68
C GLY A 297 -8.87 4.38 -9.34
N GLY A 298 -8.88 4.76 -10.62
CA GLY A 298 -7.69 5.19 -11.37
C GLY A 298 -6.57 4.16 -11.59
N GLY A 299 -6.65 2.94 -11.08
CA GLY A 299 -5.60 1.92 -11.26
C GLY A 299 -4.24 2.29 -10.65
N ALA A 300 -4.24 3.19 -9.66
CA ALA A 300 -3.08 3.90 -9.15
C ALA A 300 -1.92 3.03 -8.64
N LEU A 301 -2.21 1.87 -8.03
CA LEU A 301 -1.20 1.00 -7.44
C LEU A 301 -0.26 0.33 -8.46
N GLN A 302 -0.58 0.33 -9.75
CA GLN A 302 0.27 -0.32 -10.75
C GLN A 302 0.35 0.52 -12.01
N LEU A 303 1.14 1.60 -12.00
CA LEU A 303 1.49 2.34 -13.22
C LEU A 303 2.21 1.41 -14.21
N PRO A 304 1.57 1.02 -15.32
CA PRO A 304 2.18 0.08 -16.26
C PRO A 304 3.43 0.69 -16.88
N LYS A 305 4.46 -0.14 -17.13
CA LYS A 305 5.73 0.32 -17.74
C LYS A 305 5.51 1.15 -19.01
N ALA A 306 4.48 0.84 -19.79
CA ALA A 306 4.13 1.53 -21.02
C ALA A 306 3.80 3.03 -20.84
N VAL A 307 3.32 3.45 -19.67
CA VAL A 307 2.88 4.83 -19.40
C VAL A 307 3.70 5.53 -18.33
N ARG A 308 4.69 4.86 -17.72
CA ARG A 308 5.57 5.46 -16.71
C ARG A 308 6.31 6.70 -17.22
N GLY A 309 6.56 6.80 -18.52
CA GLY A 309 7.20 7.97 -19.14
C GLY A 309 6.31 9.22 -19.18
N ALA A 310 5.02 9.10 -18.84
CA ALA A 310 4.13 10.23 -18.66
C ALA A 310 4.24 10.86 -17.26
N VAL A 311 4.80 10.15 -16.28
CA VAL A 311 5.12 10.73 -14.96
C VAL A 311 6.43 11.50 -15.09
N VAL A 312 6.32 12.81 -15.14
CA VAL A 312 7.44 13.73 -15.38
C VAL A 312 7.40 14.84 -14.36
N ALA A 313 8.52 15.09 -13.68
CA ALA A 313 8.65 16.19 -12.74
C ALA A 313 8.40 17.54 -13.42
N ASP A 314 7.89 18.49 -12.64
CA ASP A 314 7.77 19.88 -13.06
C ASP A 314 9.11 20.51 -13.47
N ASP A 315 9.04 21.62 -14.20
CA ASP A 315 10.22 22.38 -14.58
C ASP A 315 10.99 22.91 -13.36
N GLY A 316 12.30 22.62 -13.30
CA GLY A 316 13.15 22.94 -12.14
C GLY A 316 13.04 21.93 -10.99
N TRP A 317 12.27 20.85 -11.18
CA TRP A 317 12.08 19.79 -10.20
C TRP A 317 12.52 18.42 -10.73
N THR A 318 12.65 17.48 -9.81
CA THR A 318 13.00 16.09 -10.07
C THR A 318 12.22 15.13 -9.16
N LEU A 319 12.15 13.87 -9.57
CA LEU A 319 11.63 12.77 -8.77
C LEU A 319 12.80 12.05 -8.09
N VAL A 320 12.81 12.05 -6.77
CA VAL A 320 13.66 11.18 -5.96
C VAL A 320 12.87 9.90 -5.67
N VAL A 321 13.19 8.85 -6.43
CA VAL A 321 12.54 7.54 -6.36
C VAL A 321 13.39 6.62 -5.50
N ALA A 322 12.82 6.03 -4.46
CA ALA A 322 13.53 5.13 -3.58
C ALA A 322 12.79 3.81 -3.36
N ASP A 323 13.53 2.69 -3.46
CA ASP A 323 13.02 1.32 -3.39
C ASP A 323 13.78 0.54 -2.30
N ALA A 324 13.04 -0.02 -1.34
CA ALA A 324 13.61 -0.77 -0.22
C ALA A 324 14.09 -2.15 -0.69
N SER A 325 15.42 -2.33 -0.66
CA SER A 325 16.08 -3.47 -1.29
C SER A 325 15.89 -4.76 -0.49
N GLN A 326 15.16 -5.71 -1.08
CA GLN A 326 14.86 -7.01 -0.46
C GLN A 326 14.18 -6.88 0.92
N LEU A 327 13.21 -5.97 1.04
CA LEU A 327 12.57 -5.64 2.31
C LEU A 327 12.00 -6.87 3.04
N GLU A 328 11.15 -7.66 2.40
CA GLU A 328 10.50 -8.81 3.06
C GLU A 328 11.49 -9.86 3.61
N PRO A 329 12.51 -10.33 2.85
CA PRO A 329 13.56 -11.19 3.42
C PRO A 329 14.31 -10.58 4.60
N ARG A 330 14.55 -9.26 4.60
CA ARG A 330 15.22 -8.56 5.71
C ARG A 330 14.32 -8.45 6.93
N ILE A 331 13.02 -8.22 6.73
CA ILE A 331 12.00 -8.29 7.79
C ILE A 331 11.97 -9.69 8.40
N LEU A 332 11.95 -10.75 7.58
CA LEU A 332 12.04 -12.12 8.09
C LEU A 332 13.31 -12.33 8.92
N THR A 333 14.46 -11.87 8.42
CA THR A 333 15.74 -11.93 9.15
C THR A 333 15.64 -11.27 10.52
N ALA A 334 15.02 -10.10 10.60
CA ALA A 334 14.87 -9.34 11.83
C ALA A 334 13.88 -9.98 12.81
N LEU A 335 12.77 -10.52 12.31
CA LEU A 335 11.75 -11.23 13.09
C LEU A 335 12.29 -12.54 13.68
N SER A 336 12.98 -13.35 12.87
CA SER A 336 13.53 -14.64 13.28
C SER A 336 14.80 -14.50 14.13
N ARG A 337 15.51 -13.37 13.99
CA ARG A 337 16.84 -13.13 14.57
C ARG A 337 17.89 -14.14 14.10
N ASP A 338 17.71 -14.71 12.91
CA ASP A 338 18.66 -15.65 12.33
C ASP A 338 19.99 -14.95 12.02
N ARG A 339 21.02 -15.29 12.80
CA ARG A 339 22.34 -14.65 12.69
C ARG A 339 23.07 -15.01 11.40
N ALA A 340 22.81 -16.19 10.82
CA ALA A 340 23.43 -16.58 9.56
C ALA A 340 22.84 -15.78 8.41
N MET A 341 21.51 -15.62 8.40
CA MET A 341 20.81 -14.81 7.41
C MET A 341 21.17 -13.32 7.55
N ALA A 342 21.30 -12.81 8.78
CA ALA A 342 21.75 -11.43 9.04
C ALA A 342 23.16 -11.16 8.46
N ARG A 343 24.10 -12.10 8.65
CA ARG A 343 25.45 -11.99 8.05
C ARG A 343 25.42 -12.05 6.54
N ALA A 344 24.62 -12.94 5.95
CA ALA A 344 24.42 -12.99 4.50
C ALA A 344 23.83 -11.66 3.97
N GLY A 345 22.95 -11.01 4.74
CA GLY A 345 22.30 -9.75 4.39
C GLY A 345 23.13 -8.47 4.60
N ALA A 346 24.42 -8.57 4.94
CA ALA A 346 25.28 -7.39 5.13
C ALA A 346 25.48 -6.55 3.85
N GLY A 347 25.37 -7.19 2.67
CA GLY A 347 25.33 -6.54 1.36
C GLY A 347 24.06 -6.92 0.60
N ASP A 348 24.17 -7.32 -0.67
CA ASP A 348 23.07 -7.96 -1.39
C ASP A 348 22.78 -9.32 -0.73
N LEU A 349 21.55 -9.47 -0.21
CA LEU A 349 21.17 -10.66 0.55
C LEU A 349 21.26 -11.93 -0.31
N TYR A 350 20.90 -11.86 -1.58
CA TYR A 350 20.86 -13.04 -2.45
C TYR A 350 22.26 -13.51 -2.82
N GLU A 351 23.18 -12.58 -3.10
CA GLU A 351 24.62 -12.89 -3.23
C GLU A 351 25.19 -13.45 -1.92
N GLY A 352 24.79 -12.89 -0.77
CA GLY A 352 25.15 -13.43 0.53
C GLY A 352 24.68 -14.87 0.75
N ILE A 353 23.46 -15.21 0.31
CA ILE A 353 22.93 -16.58 0.34
C ILE A 353 23.76 -17.50 -0.56
N VAL A 354 24.15 -17.05 -1.76
CA VAL A 354 25.06 -17.82 -2.63
C VAL A 354 26.40 -18.09 -1.93
N ALA A 355 26.98 -17.08 -1.27
CA ALA A 355 28.25 -17.21 -0.56
C ALA A 355 28.22 -18.22 0.61
N THR A 356 27.03 -18.56 1.14
CA THR A 356 26.88 -19.65 2.12
C THR A 356 26.99 -21.05 1.52
N GLY A 357 26.92 -21.17 0.19
CA GLY A 357 26.85 -22.44 -0.53
C GLY A 357 25.47 -23.11 -0.52
N ALA A 358 24.42 -22.44 -0.02
CA ALA A 358 23.06 -22.98 0.00
C ALA A 358 22.47 -23.17 -1.42
N VAL A 359 22.83 -22.30 -2.35
CA VAL A 359 22.35 -22.24 -3.74
C VAL A 359 23.49 -21.82 -4.67
N ALA A 360 23.38 -22.12 -5.97
CA ALA A 360 24.47 -21.87 -6.92
C ALA A 360 24.45 -20.46 -7.51
N THR A 361 23.27 -19.84 -7.64
CA THR A 361 23.12 -18.53 -8.29
C THR A 361 22.21 -17.59 -7.51
N ARG A 362 22.37 -16.28 -7.73
CA ARG A 362 21.51 -15.24 -7.16
C ARG A 362 20.03 -15.44 -7.54
N ALA A 363 19.78 -15.90 -8.77
CA ALA A 363 18.42 -16.19 -9.25
C ALA A 363 17.78 -17.34 -8.45
N GLU A 364 18.53 -18.43 -8.22
CA GLU A 364 18.09 -19.53 -7.37
C GLU A 364 17.85 -19.07 -5.92
N ALA A 365 18.75 -18.25 -5.36
CA ALA A 365 18.58 -17.68 -4.02
C ALA A 365 17.25 -16.91 -3.89
N LYS A 366 16.95 -16.07 -4.88
CA LYS A 366 15.71 -15.30 -4.92
C LYS A 366 14.49 -16.19 -5.00
N VAL A 367 14.47 -17.14 -5.94
CA VAL A 367 13.33 -18.07 -6.12
C VAL A 367 13.11 -18.90 -4.86
N ALA A 368 14.19 -19.45 -4.28
CA ALA A 368 14.10 -20.30 -3.10
C ALA A 368 13.62 -19.53 -1.86
N MET A 369 14.15 -18.33 -1.62
CA MET A 369 13.73 -17.49 -0.48
C MET A 369 12.28 -17.02 -0.60
N LEU A 370 11.86 -16.57 -1.80
CA LEU A 370 10.45 -16.21 -2.03
C LEU A 370 9.55 -17.44 -1.91
N GLY A 371 10.00 -18.61 -2.37
CA GLY A 371 9.28 -19.88 -2.18
C GLY A 371 9.12 -20.25 -0.71
N ALA A 372 10.14 -20.04 0.12
CA ALA A 372 10.11 -20.28 1.56
C ALA A 372 9.08 -19.37 2.25
N MET A 373 9.15 -18.07 1.97
CA MET A 373 8.27 -17.05 2.55
C MET A 373 6.82 -17.21 2.10
N TYR A 374 6.57 -17.55 0.84
CA TYR A 374 5.21 -17.63 0.27
C TYR A 374 4.60 -19.02 0.21
N GLY A 375 5.33 -20.05 0.66
CA GLY A 375 4.81 -21.42 0.72
C GLY A 375 4.69 -22.12 -0.63
N ALA A 376 5.55 -21.76 -1.59
CA ALA A 376 5.67 -22.53 -2.83
C ALA A 376 6.43 -23.84 -2.54
N THR A 377 5.70 -24.95 -2.45
CA THR A 377 6.26 -26.29 -2.15
C THR A 377 6.62 -27.10 -3.40
N SER A 378 6.40 -26.56 -4.60
CA SER A 378 6.67 -27.21 -5.88
C SER A 378 7.71 -26.45 -6.70
N GLY A 379 8.27 -27.12 -7.73
CA GLY A 379 9.30 -26.55 -8.60
C GLY A 379 10.65 -26.33 -7.89
N ASP A 380 11.45 -25.43 -8.46
CA ASP A 380 12.80 -25.12 -7.97
C ASP A 380 12.81 -24.59 -6.53
N GLY A 381 11.74 -23.89 -6.10
CA GLY A 381 11.59 -23.39 -4.73
C GLY A 381 11.50 -24.51 -3.69
N GLY A 382 10.72 -25.57 -3.97
CA GLY A 382 10.63 -26.75 -3.11
C GLY A 382 11.92 -27.57 -3.06
N ARG A 383 12.60 -27.72 -4.22
CA ARG A 383 13.87 -28.48 -4.32
C ARG A 383 14.97 -27.87 -3.44
N LEU A 384 15.03 -26.54 -3.36
CA LEU A 384 16.09 -25.82 -2.65
C LEU A 384 15.80 -25.64 -1.15
N MET A 385 14.57 -25.95 -0.70
CA MET A 385 14.15 -25.74 0.70
C MET A 385 15.05 -26.44 1.73
N PRO A 386 15.42 -27.73 1.59
CA PRO A 386 16.23 -28.39 2.60
C PRO A 386 17.62 -27.76 2.80
N ARG A 387 18.16 -27.14 1.74
CA ARG A 387 19.45 -26.42 1.82
C ARG A 387 19.28 -25.09 2.53
N LEU A 388 18.21 -24.35 2.23
CA LEU A 388 17.87 -23.11 2.94
C LEU A 388 17.58 -23.36 4.42
N THR A 389 16.82 -24.40 4.77
CA THR A 389 16.55 -24.76 6.18
C THR A 389 17.83 -25.05 6.95
N ARG A 390 18.83 -25.66 6.31
CA ARG A 390 20.13 -25.89 6.95
C ARG A 390 20.95 -24.62 7.11
N ALA A 391 20.87 -23.70 6.15
CA ALA A 391 21.61 -22.44 6.18
C ALA A 391 20.99 -21.41 7.15
N PHE A 392 19.67 -21.35 7.23
CA PHE A 392 18.89 -20.35 7.95
C PHE A 392 17.75 -21.00 8.77
N PRO A 393 18.08 -21.84 9.77
CA PRO A 393 17.09 -22.64 10.48
C PRO A 393 16.06 -21.79 11.24
N ASP A 394 16.47 -20.68 11.85
CA ASP A 394 15.57 -19.86 12.66
C ASP A 394 14.58 -19.09 11.76
N ALA A 395 15.05 -18.61 10.61
CA ALA A 395 14.20 -17.96 9.61
C ALA A 395 13.12 -18.90 9.07
N ILE A 396 13.50 -20.12 8.68
CA ILE A 396 12.54 -21.10 8.17
C ILE A 396 11.57 -21.57 9.27
N ALA A 397 12.08 -21.86 10.48
CA ALA A 397 11.24 -22.27 11.59
C ALA A 397 10.20 -21.21 11.97
N PHE A 398 10.53 -19.93 11.87
CA PHE A 398 9.62 -18.82 12.14
C PHE A 398 8.40 -18.84 11.20
N VAL A 399 8.62 -18.90 9.89
CA VAL A 399 7.53 -18.91 8.89
C VAL A 399 6.74 -20.22 8.90
N GLU A 400 7.39 -21.37 9.17
CA GLU A 400 6.71 -22.65 9.35
C GLU A 400 5.85 -22.71 10.61
N LYS A 401 6.26 -22.04 11.69
CA LYS A 401 5.42 -21.88 12.89
C LYS A 401 4.16 -21.08 12.56
N ALA A 402 4.30 -19.96 11.86
CA ALA A 402 3.15 -19.15 11.45
C ALA A 402 2.19 -19.93 10.53
N ALA A 403 2.73 -20.72 9.60
CA ALA A 403 1.92 -21.57 8.72
C ALA A 403 1.14 -22.63 9.50
N ARG A 404 1.81 -23.36 10.41
CA ARG A 404 1.16 -24.36 11.25
C ARG A 404 0.07 -23.76 12.14
N GLU A 405 0.26 -22.55 12.66
CA GLU A 405 -0.78 -21.86 13.44
C GLU A 405 -2.05 -21.65 12.60
N GLY A 406 -1.91 -21.18 11.36
CA GLY A 406 -3.03 -21.00 10.44
C GLY A 406 -3.71 -22.30 10.02
N GLU A 407 -2.92 -23.35 9.75
CA GLU A 407 -3.42 -24.70 9.42
C GLU A 407 -4.26 -25.30 10.55
N HIS A 408 -3.93 -25.02 11.82
CA HIS A 408 -4.70 -25.46 12.99
C HIS A 408 -5.87 -24.54 13.37
N GLY A 409 -6.19 -23.52 12.55
CA GLY A 409 -7.31 -22.63 12.83
C GLY A 409 -6.98 -21.46 13.77
N GLY A 410 -5.70 -21.25 14.08
CA GLY A 410 -5.20 -20.16 14.93
C GLY A 410 -5.04 -18.82 14.20
N VAL A 411 -4.50 -17.84 14.91
CA VAL A 411 -4.21 -16.49 14.39
C VAL A 411 -2.76 -16.11 14.65
N VAL A 412 -2.20 -15.25 13.81
CA VAL A 412 -0.84 -14.72 13.95
C VAL A 412 -0.89 -13.19 14.06
N HIS A 413 0.23 -12.57 14.46
CA HIS A 413 0.34 -11.13 14.54
C HIS A 413 1.65 -10.62 13.92
N THR A 414 1.62 -9.38 13.44
CA THR A 414 2.79 -8.61 13.04
C THR A 414 3.61 -8.19 14.26
N LEU A 415 4.79 -7.61 14.02
CA LEU A 415 5.64 -7.14 15.10
C LEU A 415 4.92 -6.17 16.05
N LEU A 416 4.21 -5.17 15.51
CA LEU A 416 3.60 -4.12 16.34
C LEU A 416 2.20 -4.45 16.87
N GLY A 417 1.63 -5.61 16.48
CA GLY A 417 0.41 -6.13 17.11
C GLY A 417 -0.83 -6.16 16.23
N ARG A 418 -0.72 -5.97 14.91
CA ARG A 418 -1.83 -6.25 13.99
C ARG A 418 -2.04 -7.76 13.90
N THR A 419 -3.25 -8.23 14.16
CA THR A 419 -3.59 -9.66 14.19
C THR A 419 -4.34 -10.08 12.94
N SER A 420 -4.02 -11.27 12.44
CA SER A 420 -4.65 -11.85 11.25
C SER A 420 -6.12 -12.19 11.51
N PRO A 421 -6.98 -12.16 10.48
CA PRO A 421 -8.32 -12.70 10.57
C PRO A 421 -8.32 -14.17 11.02
N LYS A 422 -9.38 -14.57 11.73
CA LYS A 422 -9.55 -15.96 12.18
C LYS A 422 -10.07 -16.84 11.03
N PRO A 423 -9.53 -18.06 10.87
CA PRO A 423 -10.11 -19.05 9.97
C PRO A 423 -11.60 -19.32 10.25
N GLY A 424 -12.42 -19.26 9.19
CA GLY A 424 -13.88 -19.40 9.30
C GLY A 424 -14.64 -18.18 9.84
N GLY A 425 -13.98 -17.03 9.94
CA GLY A 425 -14.63 -15.74 10.26
C GLY A 425 -15.56 -15.23 9.16
N GLU A 426 -16.23 -14.11 9.44
CA GLU A 426 -17.33 -13.56 8.61
C GLU A 426 -16.94 -13.22 7.16
N ALA A 427 -15.66 -12.92 6.89
CA ALA A 427 -15.17 -12.65 5.55
C ALA A 427 -13.80 -13.27 5.30
N LEU A 428 -13.64 -13.87 4.12
CA LEU A 428 -12.33 -14.32 3.64
C LEU A 428 -11.45 -13.09 3.34
N PRO A 429 -10.18 -13.08 3.77
CA PRO A 429 -9.25 -12.03 3.40
C PRO A 429 -9.13 -11.94 1.87
N PRO A 430 -9.19 -10.74 1.26
CA PRO A 430 -9.06 -10.57 -0.19
C PRO A 430 -7.80 -11.20 -0.77
N GLU A 431 -6.75 -11.29 0.03
CA GLU A 431 -5.43 -11.83 -0.32
C GLU A 431 -5.42 -13.35 -0.52
N MET A 432 -6.41 -14.08 0.01
CA MET A 432 -6.51 -15.54 -0.15
C MET A 432 -6.98 -15.96 -1.55
N GLY A 433 -7.70 -15.09 -2.26
CA GLY A 433 -8.29 -15.39 -3.57
C GLY A 433 -9.36 -16.50 -3.53
N THR A 434 -10.22 -16.57 -4.56
CA THR A 434 -11.31 -17.57 -4.65
C THR A 434 -10.88 -18.91 -5.28
N GLY A 435 -9.61 -19.06 -5.64
CA GLY A 435 -9.12 -20.16 -6.48
C GLY A 435 -7.85 -20.84 -5.98
N ASP A 436 -7.57 -20.77 -4.68
CA ASP A 436 -6.37 -21.38 -4.12
C ASP A 436 -6.44 -22.91 -4.23
N VAL A 437 -5.52 -23.51 -5.00
CA VAL A 437 -5.57 -24.92 -5.39
C VAL A 437 -5.03 -25.77 -4.23
N GLY A 438 -5.86 -26.02 -3.21
CA GLY A 438 -5.49 -26.79 -2.01
C GLY A 438 -6.64 -27.02 -1.03
N THR A 439 -6.36 -27.66 0.10
CA THR A 439 -7.30 -27.72 1.24
C THR A 439 -7.38 -26.35 1.91
N ALA A 440 -8.53 -26.02 2.51
CA ALA A 440 -8.72 -24.75 3.22
C ALA A 440 -7.61 -24.49 4.27
N GLU A 441 -7.22 -25.52 5.02
CA GLU A 441 -6.12 -25.47 6.01
C GLU A 441 -4.80 -24.99 5.39
N ARG A 442 -4.41 -25.53 4.23
CA ARG A 442 -3.16 -25.14 3.53
C ARG A 442 -3.22 -23.72 2.98
N ALA A 443 -4.40 -23.24 2.58
CA ALA A 443 -4.58 -21.85 2.18
C ALA A 443 -4.35 -20.91 3.37
N TRP A 444 -4.94 -21.24 4.53
CA TRP A 444 -4.69 -20.51 5.78
C TRP A 444 -3.23 -20.56 6.22
N GLY A 445 -2.56 -21.71 6.08
CA GLY A 445 -1.12 -21.82 6.34
C GLY A 445 -0.25 -20.93 5.46
N ARG A 446 -0.57 -20.79 4.16
CA ARG A 446 0.10 -19.82 3.28
C ARG A 446 -0.20 -18.38 3.69
N PHE A 447 -1.45 -18.09 3.99
CA PHE A 447 -1.86 -16.75 4.38
C PHE A 447 -1.18 -16.27 5.66
N THR A 448 -1.21 -17.04 6.74
CA THR A 448 -0.58 -16.64 8.02
C THR A 448 0.94 -16.55 7.91
N ARG A 449 1.55 -17.41 7.09
CA ARG A 449 2.97 -17.32 6.74
C ARG A 449 3.33 -15.97 6.09
N ASN A 450 2.55 -15.58 5.09
CA ASN A 450 2.74 -14.31 4.37
C ASN A 450 2.46 -13.13 5.29
N PHE A 451 1.42 -13.25 6.11
CA PHE A 451 0.92 -12.19 6.97
C PHE A 451 1.98 -11.63 7.90
N VAL A 452 2.73 -12.49 8.61
CA VAL A 452 3.71 -12.04 9.60
C VAL A 452 4.86 -11.23 8.98
N VAL A 453 5.29 -11.58 7.76
CA VAL A 453 6.36 -10.87 7.05
C VAL A 453 5.82 -9.64 6.35
N GLN A 454 4.76 -9.77 5.55
CA GLN A 454 4.21 -8.67 4.77
C GLN A 454 3.58 -7.58 5.63
N GLY A 455 2.91 -7.96 6.73
CA GLY A 455 2.33 -7.00 7.64
C GLY A 455 3.39 -6.23 8.43
N THR A 456 4.44 -6.90 8.88
CA THR A 456 5.58 -6.21 9.52
C THR A 456 6.35 -5.34 8.51
N ALA A 457 6.41 -5.74 7.24
CA ALA A 457 6.97 -4.87 6.19
C ALA A 457 6.11 -3.61 5.96
N ALA A 458 4.79 -3.72 6.04
CA ALA A 458 3.89 -2.56 5.99
C ALA A 458 4.10 -1.63 7.21
N GLU A 459 4.26 -2.18 8.41
CA GLU A 459 4.61 -1.41 9.62
C GLU A 459 5.94 -0.66 9.48
N TRP A 460 6.95 -1.32 8.88
CA TRP A 460 8.23 -0.68 8.58
C TRP A 460 8.06 0.47 7.58
N ALA A 461 7.30 0.25 6.49
CA ALA A 461 7.05 1.28 5.48
C ALA A 461 6.31 2.50 6.05
N LEU A 462 5.35 2.29 6.96
CA LEU A 462 4.68 3.39 7.67
C LEU A 462 5.67 4.21 8.53
N CYS A 463 6.57 3.54 9.25
CA CYS A 463 7.59 4.23 10.04
C CYS A 463 8.61 4.96 9.15
N TRP A 464 8.97 4.39 8.00
CA TRP A 464 9.84 5.01 7.02
C TRP A 464 9.21 6.28 6.45
N MET A 465 7.98 6.20 5.95
CA MET A 465 7.23 7.34 5.43
C MET A 465 6.98 8.40 6.51
N GLY A 466 6.65 8.00 7.75
CA GLY A 466 6.44 8.91 8.87
C GLY A 466 7.71 9.68 9.26
N SER A 467 8.85 8.99 9.34
CA SER A 467 10.16 9.62 9.59
C SER A 467 10.53 10.57 8.44
N LEU A 468 10.37 10.14 7.20
CA LEU A 468 10.63 10.97 6.01
C LEU A 468 9.75 12.22 5.99
N ARG A 469 8.44 12.08 6.20
CA ARG A 469 7.49 13.20 6.28
C ARG A 469 7.91 14.23 7.32
N ARG A 470 8.33 13.80 8.51
CA ARG A 470 8.82 14.69 9.57
C ARG A 470 10.09 15.41 9.14
N ARG A 471 11.08 14.67 8.64
CA ARG A 471 12.39 15.21 8.23
C ARG A 471 12.28 16.22 7.10
N LEU A 472 11.42 15.96 6.10
CA LEU A 472 11.18 16.91 5.01
C LEU A 472 10.58 18.21 5.55
N ALA A 473 9.57 18.11 6.42
CA ALA A 473 8.93 19.27 7.02
C ALA A 473 9.89 20.09 7.91
N GLU A 474 10.68 19.43 8.75
CA GLU A 474 11.68 20.08 9.61
C GLU A 474 12.76 20.78 8.80
N ARG A 475 13.16 20.21 7.66
CA ARG A 475 14.28 20.70 6.86
C ARG A 475 13.89 21.79 5.87
N PHE A 476 12.75 21.63 5.21
CA PHE A 476 12.34 22.43 4.06
C PHE A 476 11.05 23.22 4.30
N GLY A 477 10.40 23.06 5.46
CA GLY A 477 9.09 23.62 5.71
C GLY A 477 7.97 22.80 5.05
N THR A 478 6.78 23.38 5.00
CA THR A 478 5.55 22.68 4.55
C THR A 478 4.84 23.37 3.40
N ASP A 479 5.47 24.41 2.84
CA ASP A 479 4.95 25.19 1.73
C ASP A 479 4.90 24.36 0.42
N ASP A 480 4.24 24.89 -0.60
CA ASP A 480 4.02 24.18 -1.87
C ASP A 480 5.31 23.92 -2.66
N ASP A 481 6.36 24.71 -2.42
CA ASP A 481 7.68 24.58 -3.02
C ASP A 481 8.64 23.67 -2.22
N ALA A 482 8.22 23.16 -1.06
CA ALA A 482 8.98 22.19 -0.29
C ALA A 482 8.92 20.77 -0.92
N PRO A 483 10.00 19.96 -0.83
CA PRO A 483 9.96 18.57 -1.22
C PRO A 483 8.86 17.79 -0.50
N HIS A 484 8.09 16.99 -1.24
CA HIS A 484 6.94 16.27 -0.70
C HIS A 484 6.76 14.89 -1.33
N LEU A 485 6.19 13.97 -0.55
CA LEU A 485 5.80 12.65 -1.03
C LEU A 485 4.66 12.80 -2.06
N VAL A 486 4.78 12.12 -3.20
CA VAL A 486 3.75 12.11 -4.26
C VAL A 486 3.26 10.70 -4.60
N PHE A 487 4.07 9.67 -4.34
CA PHE A 487 3.72 8.29 -4.64
C PHE A 487 4.27 7.33 -3.60
N PHE A 488 3.46 6.32 -3.28
CA PHE A 488 3.85 5.17 -2.48
C PHE A 488 3.32 3.88 -3.11
N LEU A 489 4.19 2.87 -3.19
CA LEU A 489 3.84 1.52 -3.60
C LEU A 489 4.62 0.50 -2.77
N HIS A 490 4.05 0.11 -1.63
CA HIS A 490 4.55 -0.92 -0.72
C HIS A 490 5.96 -0.67 -0.17
N ASP A 491 7.00 -0.91 -0.96
CA ASP A 491 8.41 -0.75 -0.66
C ASP A 491 9.07 0.41 -1.45
N GLU A 492 8.30 1.12 -2.27
CA GLU A 492 8.75 2.26 -3.04
C GLU A 492 8.08 3.57 -2.59
N VAL A 493 8.86 4.63 -2.43
CA VAL A 493 8.39 6.01 -2.25
C VAL A 493 8.94 6.92 -3.35
N VAL A 494 8.17 7.93 -3.72
CA VAL A 494 8.63 9.00 -4.62
C VAL A 494 8.40 10.34 -3.97
N VAL A 495 9.48 11.12 -3.89
CA VAL A 495 9.46 12.51 -3.47
C VAL A 495 9.63 13.39 -4.71
N HIS A 496 8.72 14.34 -4.90
CA HIS A 496 8.88 15.41 -5.89
C HIS A 496 9.58 16.58 -5.19
N ALA A 497 10.74 16.99 -5.71
CA ALA A 497 11.60 17.97 -5.07
C ALA A 497 12.22 18.95 -6.08
N PRO A 498 12.51 20.20 -5.69
CA PRO A 498 13.36 21.08 -6.48
C PRO A 498 14.71 20.41 -6.77
N GLU A 499 15.25 20.59 -7.98
CA GLU A 499 16.50 19.91 -8.41
C GLU A 499 17.66 20.14 -7.44
N GLN A 500 17.78 21.35 -6.91
CA GLN A 500 18.82 21.75 -5.96
C GLN A 500 18.74 21.02 -4.61
N SER A 501 17.56 20.52 -4.23
CA SER A 501 17.32 19.81 -2.96
C SER A 501 17.45 18.30 -3.10
N ALA A 502 17.58 17.76 -4.32
CA ALA A 502 17.43 16.33 -4.59
C ALA A 502 18.46 15.45 -3.87
N ALA A 503 19.73 15.86 -3.83
CA ALA A 503 20.78 15.10 -3.15
C ALA A 503 20.55 15.04 -1.63
N GLU A 504 20.06 16.13 -1.04
CA GLU A 504 19.75 16.17 0.39
C GLU A 504 18.51 15.33 0.72
N VAL A 505 17.48 15.40 -0.13
CA VAL A 505 16.28 14.55 -0.02
C VAL A 505 16.67 13.06 -0.10
N ALA A 506 17.57 12.67 -1.01
CA ALA A 506 18.06 11.30 -1.10
C ALA A 506 18.69 10.82 0.22
N GLY A 507 19.53 11.65 0.86
CA GLY A 507 20.09 11.34 2.18
C GLY A 507 19.02 11.20 3.27
N LEU A 508 18.03 12.09 3.30
CA LEU A 508 16.92 12.00 4.26
C LEU A 508 16.09 10.72 4.09
N VAL A 509 15.91 10.25 2.85
CA VAL A 509 15.22 8.99 2.54
C VAL A 509 15.96 7.79 3.10
N GLU A 510 17.30 7.74 2.94
CA GLU A 510 18.16 6.69 3.49
C GLU A 510 18.17 6.72 5.03
N GLU A 511 18.30 7.90 5.63
CA GLU A 511 18.28 8.08 7.08
C GLU A 511 16.94 7.65 7.69
N ALA A 512 15.83 7.98 7.03
CA ALA A 512 14.49 7.57 7.45
C ALA A 512 14.32 6.05 7.40
N ALA A 513 14.86 5.37 6.38
CA ALA A 513 14.83 3.91 6.27
C ALA A 513 15.62 3.25 7.42
N ALA A 514 16.80 3.79 7.73
CA ALA A 514 17.62 3.33 8.85
C ALA A 514 16.92 3.58 10.20
N GLU A 515 16.24 4.71 10.37
CA GLU A 515 15.44 5.02 11.56
C GLU A 515 14.27 4.05 11.71
N ALA A 516 13.53 3.75 10.65
CA ALA A 516 12.43 2.77 10.67
C ALA A 516 12.92 1.40 11.13
N GLY A 517 14.09 0.95 10.64
CA GLY A 517 14.73 -0.28 11.11
C GLY A 517 15.02 -0.28 12.62
N ARG A 518 15.57 0.83 13.14
CA ARG A 518 15.86 0.99 14.58
C ARG A 518 14.59 1.08 15.43
N LEU A 519 13.56 1.77 14.96
CA LEU A 519 12.28 1.91 15.66
C LEU A 519 11.59 0.55 15.87
N LEU A 520 11.60 -0.31 14.85
CA LEU A 520 10.95 -1.62 14.94
C LEU A 520 11.85 -2.66 15.63
N PHE A 521 13.13 -2.73 15.27
CA PHE A 521 13.99 -3.86 15.63
C PHE A 521 15.13 -3.51 16.58
N GLY A 522 15.21 -2.26 17.05
CA GLY A 522 16.24 -1.80 17.97
C GLY A 522 17.64 -1.95 17.39
N SER A 523 18.53 -2.62 18.14
CA SER A 523 19.92 -2.90 17.72
C SER A 523 20.09 -4.22 16.96
N ALA A 524 19.03 -4.76 16.35
CA ALA A 524 19.14 -5.96 15.54
C ALA A 524 20.17 -5.74 14.41
N PRO A 525 21.06 -6.70 14.13
CA PRO A 525 22.12 -6.55 13.12
C PRO A 525 21.57 -6.77 11.71
N VAL A 526 20.50 -6.07 11.34
CA VAL A 526 19.85 -6.14 10.03
C VAL A 526 19.82 -4.75 9.42
N LEU A 527 20.34 -4.64 8.21
CA LEU A 527 20.31 -3.41 7.43
C LEU A 527 19.05 -3.37 6.56
N PHE A 528 18.50 -2.18 6.37
CA PHE A 528 17.37 -1.90 5.48
C PHE A 528 17.80 -0.88 4.41
N PRO A 529 18.67 -1.28 3.46
CA PRO A 529 19.14 -0.39 2.41
C PRO A 529 18.01 -0.01 1.46
N VAL A 530 18.05 1.23 0.97
CA VAL A 530 17.18 1.74 -0.08
C VAL A 530 18.04 2.11 -1.28
N THR A 531 17.59 1.80 -2.48
CA THR A 531 18.23 2.28 -3.71
C THR A 531 17.52 3.55 -4.12
N VAL A 532 18.27 4.63 -4.35
CA VAL A 532 17.71 5.95 -4.70
C VAL A 532 18.13 6.34 -6.12
N ALA A 533 17.16 6.77 -6.92
CA ALA A 533 17.37 7.34 -8.24
C ALA A 533 16.75 8.75 -8.30
N THR A 534 17.51 9.71 -8.83
CA THR A 534 17.03 11.08 -9.09
C THR A 534 16.81 11.23 -10.58
N VAL A 535 15.56 11.40 -11.01
CA VAL A 535 15.17 11.36 -12.42
C VAL A 535 14.16 12.45 -12.76
N ARG A 536 14.12 12.87 -14.03
CA ARG A 536 13.04 13.75 -14.50
C ARG A 536 11.78 12.97 -14.87
N SER A 537 11.95 11.78 -15.44
CA SER A 537 10.86 10.87 -15.83
C SER A 537 10.94 9.61 -14.98
N TYR A 538 9.80 9.17 -14.44
CA TYR A 538 9.72 7.95 -13.64
C TYR A 538 10.11 6.69 -14.42
N ALA A 539 10.03 6.72 -15.75
CA ALA A 539 10.49 5.61 -16.60
C ALA A 539 12.00 5.34 -16.48
N ASP A 540 12.78 6.34 -16.08
CA ASP A 540 14.25 6.26 -16.00
C ASP A 540 14.74 5.82 -14.62
N ALA A 541 13.83 5.62 -13.65
CA ALA A 541 14.16 5.29 -12.27
C ALA A 541 14.59 3.82 -12.07
N LYS A 542 14.34 2.93 -13.03
CA LYS A 542 14.56 1.48 -12.90
C LYS A 542 15.23 0.84 -14.10
#